data_AF-C4JQY8-F1
#
_entry.id   AF-C4JQY8-F1
#
_cell.length_a   1.000
_cell.length_b   1.000
_cell.length_c   1.000
_cell.angle_alpha   90.00
_cell.angle_beta   90.00
_cell.angle_gamma   90.00
#
_symmetry.space_group_name_H-M   'P 1'
#
loop_
_entity.id
_entity.type
_entity.pdbx_description
1 polymer ?
#
loop_
_entity_poly.entity_id
_entity_poly.type
_entity_poly.pdbx_seq_one_letter_code
_entity_poly.pdbx_strand_id
1 'polypeptide(L)'
;MENSTQIQKDTQRGPERQTAPSSAKFPALLFVYGSLMDTDVIQAVLRIPKPPPLRSAVLSDYKMKMWRIYPTLIPHEGTQVTGKVFMVDDIDQFQRLQKYETRAYSWTECEVELEDGTVARDCRVFIWAGDPDSADLRDGSFDLEVYQKEYKPALFGRV
;
A
#
# COMPACT_ATOMS: atom_id res chain seq x y z
N MET A 1 -51.92 -1.28 22.86
CA MET A 1 -52.20 -2.72 22.99
C MET A 1 -52.09 -3.27 21.57
N GLU A 2 -50.85 -3.59 21.19
CA GLU A 2 -50.37 -4.97 20.93
C GLU A 2 -50.77 -5.42 19.52
N ASN A 3 -49.91 -5.24 18.51
CA ASN A 3 -48.73 -6.02 18.12
C ASN A 3 -49.06 -7.43 17.61
N SER A 4 -48.78 -7.69 16.31
CA SER A 4 -48.17 -8.94 15.81
C SER A 4 -47.89 -8.86 14.30
N THR A 5 -46.63 -8.53 14.00
CA THR A 5 -45.68 -9.27 13.14
C THR A 5 -46.17 -9.97 11.87
N GLN A 6 -45.63 -9.56 10.72
CA GLN A 6 -45.07 -10.52 9.77
C GLN A 6 -43.80 -10.00 9.08
N ILE A 7 -42.79 -10.87 9.12
CA ILE A 7 -41.42 -10.76 8.65
C ILE A 7 -41.36 -10.93 7.13
N GLN A 8 -40.54 -10.11 6.46
CA GLN A 8 -39.85 -10.54 5.24
C GLN A 8 -38.36 -10.28 5.37
N LYS A 9 -37.61 -11.37 5.19
CA LYS A 9 -36.15 -11.49 5.22
C LYS A 9 -35.59 -11.29 3.81
N ASP A 10 -34.28 -11.06 3.80
CA ASP A 10 -33.32 -11.33 2.73
C ASP A 10 -33.32 -10.31 1.58
N THR A 11 -32.27 -9.52 1.41
CA THR A 11 -31.04 -10.09 0.84
C THR A 11 -29.81 -9.31 1.32
N GLN A 12 -28.88 -10.07 1.89
CA GLN A 12 -27.52 -9.70 2.22
C GLN A 12 -26.83 -9.01 1.02
N ARG A 13 -26.35 -7.78 1.23
CA ARG A 13 -25.36 -7.17 0.33
C ARG A 13 -24.03 -7.84 0.66
N GLY A 14 -23.75 -8.95 -0.03
CA GLY A 14 -22.47 -9.66 0.04
C GLY A 14 -21.29 -8.73 -0.28
N PRO A 15 -20.05 -9.16 0.03
CA PRO A 15 -18.89 -8.30 -0.13
C PRO A 15 -18.78 -7.89 -1.60
N GLU A 16 -18.63 -6.59 -1.84
CA GLU A 16 -18.39 -6.07 -3.18
C GLU A 16 -17.22 -6.84 -3.78
N ARG A 17 -17.53 -7.50 -4.89
CA ARG A 17 -16.59 -8.27 -5.68
C ARG A 17 -15.42 -7.35 -6.02
N GLN A 18 -14.23 -7.88 -5.81
CA GLN A 18 -12.99 -7.41 -6.43
C GLN A 18 -13.30 -6.85 -7.82
N THR A 19 -13.17 -5.54 -7.99
CA THR A 19 -13.13 -4.95 -9.31
C THR A 19 -11.96 -5.56 -10.05
N ALA A 20 -12.24 -6.19 -11.18
CA ALA A 20 -11.24 -6.82 -12.04
C ALA A 20 -10.16 -5.79 -12.46
N PRO A 21 -8.89 -6.19 -12.67
CA PRO A 21 -7.77 -5.26 -12.84
C PRO A 21 -7.68 -4.61 -14.25
N SER A 22 -8.77 -4.46 -14.99
CA SER A 22 -8.70 -4.23 -16.45
C SER A 22 -8.62 -2.77 -16.93
N SER A 23 -8.31 -1.79 -16.06
CA SER A 23 -8.18 -0.37 -16.49
C SER A 23 -7.00 0.37 -15.88
N ALA A 24 -6.09 -0.32 -15.19
CA ALA A 24 -4.87 0.30 -14.68
C ALA A 24 -4.02 0.77 -15.87
N LYS A 25 -4.04 2.08 -16.16
CA LYS A 25 -3.18 2.70 -17.17
C LYS A 25 -1.73 2.68 -16.68
N PHE A 26 -0.81 2.36 -17.58
CA PHE A 26 0.63 2.39 -17.33
C PHE A 26 1.31 3.24 -18.42
N PRO A 27 2.44 3.91 -18.11
CA PRO A 27 3.15 3.89 -16.82
C PRO A 27 2.37 4.64 -15.72
N ALA A 28 2.59 4.26 -14.46
CA ALA A 28 1.92 4.86 -13.31
C ALA A 28 2.91 5.16 -12.18
N LEU A 29 2.72 6.29 -11.49
CA LEU A 29 3.46 6.56 -10.25
C LEU A 29 2.92 5.67 -9.13
N LEU A 30 3.83 5.06 -8.39
CA LEU A 30 3.53 4.31 -7.18
C LEU A 30 4.22 4.99 -6.00
N PHE A 31 3.42 5.46 -5.05
CA PHE A 31 3.89 5.86 -3.73
C PHE A 31 4.22 4.62 -2.91
N VAL A 32 5.42 4.62 -2.35
CA VAL A 32 5.96 3.56 -1.52
C VAL A 32 6.39 4.10 -0.16
N TYR A 33 6.15 3.27 0.83
CA TYR A 33 6.58 3.40 2.21
C TYR A 33 7.13 2.04 2.66
N GLY A 34 7.66 1.97 3.88
CA GLY A 34 8.14 0.69 4.41
C GLY A 34 9.31 0.11 3.61
N SER A 35 9.27 -1.21 3.39
CA SER A 35 10.35 -1.95 2.72
C SER A 35 10.60 -1.52 1.27
N LEU A 36 9.56 -1.08 0.56
CA LEU A 36 9.68 -0.63 -0.82
C LEU A 36 10.34 0.75 -0.95
N MET A 37 10.71 1.42 0.15
CA MET A 37 11.60 2.59 0.08
C MET A 37 13.08 2.21 -0.15
N ASP A 38 13.42 0.92 -0.08
CA ASP A 38 14.73 0.40 -0.44
C ASP A 38 14.77 -0.01 -1.92
N THR A 39 15.65 0.60 -2.69
CA THR A 39 15.73 0.38 -4.14
C THR A 39 16.18 -1.03 -4.51
N ASP A 40 16.98 -1.69 -3.67
CA ASP A 40 17.41 -3.07 -3.93
C ASP A 40 16.24 -4.04 -3.75
N VAL A 41 15.36 -3.77 -2.76
CA VAL A 41 14.12 -4.52 -2.57
C VAL A 41 13.23 -4.38 -3.80
N ILE A 42 13.00 -3.14 -4.29
CA ILE A 42 12.22 -2.93 -5.52
C ILE A 42 12.86 -3.68 -6.69
N GLN A 43 14.18 -3.57 -6.87
CA GLN A 43 14.89 -4.25 -7.94
C GLN A 43 14.67 -5.77 -7.89
N ALA A 44 14.81 -6.37 -6.70
CA ALA A 44 14.64 -7.80 -6.50
C ALA A 44 13.20 -8.26 -6.76
N VAL A 45 12.21 -7.51 -6.26
CA VAL A 45 10.77 -7.83 -6.45
C VAL A 45 10.38 -7.73 -7.92
N LEU A 46 10.79 -6.65 -8.59
CA LEU A 46 10.48 -6.43 -10.01
C LEU A 46 11.32 -7.31 -10.94
N ARG A 47 12.48 -7.79 -10.47
CA ARG A 47 13.49 -8.52 -11.25
C ARG A 47 13.99 -7.71 -12.45
N ILE A 48 14.27 -6.44 -12.21
CA ILE A 48 14.79 -5.50 -13.21
C ILE A 48 16.32 -5.38 -13.10
N PRO A 49 17.02 -5.05 -14.19
CA PRO A 49 18.49 -5.08 -14.22
C PRO A 49 19.14 -3.97 -13.37
N LYS A 50 18.42 -2.89 -13.07
CA LYS A 50 18.90 -1.77 -12.27
C LYS A 50 17.79 -1.26 -11.34
N PRO A 51 18.13 -0.73 -10.16
CA PRO A 51 17.14 -0.11 -9.29
C PRO A 51 16.51 1.14 -9.94
N PRO A 52 15.21 1.39 -9.73
CA PRO A 52 14.55 2.57 -10.27
C PRO A 52 14.87 3.81 -9.41
N PRO A 53 14.86 5.02 -9.98
CA PRO A 53 15.03 6.24 -9.21
C PRO A 53 13.83 6.47 -8.29
N LEU A 54 14.10 6.83 -7.03
CA LEU A 54 13.09 7.24 -6.06
C LEU A 54 13.10 8.76 -5.89
N ARG A 55 11.92 9.37 -5.88
CA ARG A 55 11.75 10.80 -5.52
C ARG A 55 10.99 10.92 -4.21
N SER A 56 11.32 11.92 -3.40
CA SER A 56 10.59 12.14 -2.14
C SER A 56 9.18 12.63 -2.43
N ALA A 57 8.23 12.12 -1.64
CA ALA A 57 6.84 12.48 -1.77
C ALA A 57 6.14 12.45 -0.40
N VAL A 58 5.05 13.21 -0.29
CA VAL A 58 4.16 13.24 0.85
C VAL A 58 2.77 12.81 0.40
N LEU A 59 2.20 11.85 1.12
CA LEU A 59 0.83 11.37 0.94
C LEU A 59 -0.05 11.96 2.04
N SER A 60 -1.13 12.63 1.65
CA SER A 60 -2.12 13.22 2.56
C SER A 60 -3.26 12.26 2.87
N ASP A 61 -3.91 12.46 4.01
CA ASP A 61 -5.11 11.74 4.47
C ASP A 61 -4.91 10.24 4.74
N TYR A 62 -3.68 9.87 5.06
CA TYR A 62 -3.34 8.54 5.56
C TYR A 62 -2.52 8.63 6.84
N LYS A 63 -2.65 7.60 7.69
CA LYS A 63 -1.83 7.40 8.88
C LYS A 63 -1.14 6.05 8.81
N MET A 64 0.11 6.01 9.25
CA MET A 64 0.85 4.76 9.41
C MET A 64 0.43 4.01 10.67
N LYS A 65 0.26 2.69 10.53
CA LYS A 65 0.10 1.71 11.60
C LYS A 65 1.08 0.57 11.37
N MET A 66 1.28 -0.27 12.38
CA MET A 66 2.12 -1.46 12.28
C MET A 66 1.26 -2.72 12.38
N TRP A 67 1.41 -3.62 11.40
CA TRP A 67 0.94 -5.00 11.45
C TRP A 67 2.15 -5.90 11.73
N ARG A 68 2.28 -6.37 12.97
CA ARG A 68 3.53 -6.98 13.48
C ARG A 68 4.73 -6.04 13.29
N ILE A 69 5.65 -6.39 12.40
CA ILE A 69 6.85 -5.60 12.05
C ILE A 69 6.66 -4.79 10.75
N TYR A 70 5.55 -5.00 10.05
CA TYR A 70 5.33 -4.42 8.73
C TYR A 70 4.48 -3.16 8.86
N PRO A 71 4.88 -2.04 8.25
CA PRO A 71 4.04 -0.85 8.22
C PRO A 71 2.85 -1.08 7.30
N THR A 72 1.76 -0.39 7.60
CA THR A 72 0.59 -0.28 6.74
C THR A 72 0.01 1.13 6.85
N LEU A 73 -0.81 1.48 5.87
CA LEU A 73 -1.54 2.74 5.86
C LEU A 73 -3.03 2.47 6.03
N ILE A 74 -3.66 3.32 6.83
CA ILE A 74 -5.11 3.41 6.96
C ILE A 74 -5.55 4.85 6.62
N PRO A 75 -6.74 5.05 6.03
CA PRO A 75 -7.30 6.38 5.83
C PRO A 75 -7.39 7.13 7.16
N HIS A 76 -6.94 8.38 7.16
CA HIS A 76 -7.01 9.25 8.33
C HIS A 76 -6.85 10.70 7.88
N GLU A 77 -7.94 11.46 7.90
CA GLU A 77 -7.95 12.85 7.43
C GLU A 77 -6.97 13.73 8.23
N GLY A 78 -6.33 14.68 7.54
CA GLY A 78 -5.48 15.68 8.16
C GLY A 78 -4.12 15.17 8.65
N THR A 79 -3.77 13.91 8.39
CA THR A 79 -2.42 13.38 8.60
C THR A 79 -1.67 13.21 7.29
N GLN A 80 -0.35 13.13 7.40
CA GLN A 80 0.53 12.97 6.26
C GLN A 80 1.54 11.86 6.51
N VAL A 81 1.94 11.19 5.43
CA VAL A 81 2.98 10.17 5.43
C VAL A 81 4.05 10.56 4.44
N THR A 82 5.28 10.70 4.92
CA THR A 82 6.46 10.83 4.05
C THR A 82 6.87 9.48 3.50
N GLY A 83 7.11 9.42 2.20
CA GLY A 83 7.58 8.23 1.52
C GLY A 83 8.36 8.59 0.26
N LYS A 84 8.32 7.68 -0.70
CA LYS A 84 8.94 7.85 -2.01
C LYS A 84 7.96 7.54 -3.12
N VAL A 85 8.23 8.01 -4.33
CA VAL A 85 7.54 7.55 -5.54
C VAL A 85 8.53 7.02 -6.55
N PHE A 86 8.08 6.04 -7.34
CA PHE A 86 8.78 5.62 -8.56
C PHE A 86 7.78 5.27 -9.66
N MET A 87 8.28 5.18 -10.89
CA MET A 87 7.47 4.82 -12.05
C MET A 87 7.38 3.30 -12.17
N VAL A 88 6.17 2.78 -12.27
CA VAL A 88 5.89 1.39 -12.66
C VAL A 88 5.53 1.40 -14.14
N ASP A 89 6.30 0.68 -14.96
CA ASP A 89 6.21 0.80 -16.41
C ASP A 89 5.06 0.00 -17.02
N ASP A 90 4.71 -1.13 -16.41
CA ASP A 90 3.74 -2.08 -16.94
C ASP A 90 2.99 -2.86 -15.85
N ILE A 91 1.99 -3.61 -16.29
CA ILE A 91 1.12 -4.40 -15.42
C ILE A 91 1.86 -5.57 -14.76
N ASP A 92 2.85 -6.17 -15.40
CA ASP A 92 3.58 -7.33 -14.87
C ASP A 92 4.46 -6.90 -13.70
N GLN A 93 5.10 -5.72 -13.79
CA GLN A 93 5.80 -5.11 -12.67
C GLN A 93 4.85 -4.87 -11.49
N PHE A 94 3.68 -4.28 -11.76
CA PHE A 94 2.70 -4.02 -10.71
C PHE A 94 2.20 -5.31 -10.03
N GLN A 95 1.92 -6.36 -10.80
CA GLN A 95 1.51 -7.65 -10.27
C GLN A 95 2.58 -8.32 -9.39
N ARG A 96 3.87 -8.12 -9.70
CA ARG A 96 4.97 -8.61 -8.84
C ARG A 96 4.98 -7.90 -7.50
N LEU A 97 4.73 -6.60 -7.48
CA LEU A 97 4.60 -5.83 -6.23
C LEU A 97 3.38 -6.30 -5.43
N GLN A 98 2.23 -6.48 -6.07
CA GLN A 98 1.03 -7.05 -5.41
C GLN A 98 1.31 -8.42 -4.80
N LYS A 99 2.07 -9.27 -5.52
CA LYS A 99 2.47 -10.59 -5.00
C LYS A 99 3.41 -10.49 -3.80
N TYR A 100 4.34 -9.54 -3.81
CA TYR A 100 5.26 -9.29 -2.71
C TYR A 100 4.53 -8.79 -1.46
N GLU A 101 3.62 -7.83 -1.61
CA GLU A 101 2.82 -7.29 -0.49
C GLU A 101 1.85 -8.33 0.09
N THR A 102 1.49 -9.35 -0.68
CA THR A 102 0.52 -10.40 -0.31
C THR A 102 -0.91 -9.89 -0.19
N ARG A 103 -1.83 -10.71 0.32
CA ARG A 103 -3.24 -10.33 0.54
C ARG A 103 -3.45 -9.40 1.74
N ALA A 104 -2.40 -9.12 2.52
CA ALA A 104 -2.47 -8.21 3.64
C ALA A 104 -2.70 -6.74 3.19
N TYR A 105 -2.37 -6.43 1.94
CA TYR A 105 -2.51 -5.10 1.37
C TYR A 105 -3.37 -5.11 0.12
N SER A 106 -4.18 -4.07 -0.03
CA SER A 106 -4.86 -3.70 -1.27
C SER A 106 -4.17 -2.47 -1.86
N TRP A 107 -4.60 -1.99 -3.01
CA TRP A 107 -4.11 -0.73 -3.56
C TRP A 107 -5.26 0.21 -3.88
N THR A 108 -4.97 1.50 -3.86
CA THR A 108 -5.90 2.56 -4.26
C THR A 108 -5.16 3.65 -5.03
N GLU A 109 -5.91 4.48 -5.76
CA GLU A 109 -5.40 5.74 -6.30
C GLU A 109 -5.29 6.78 -5.17
N CYS A 110 -4.31 7.67 -5.29
CA CYS A 110 -4.03 8.72 -4.33
C CYS A 110 -3.40 9.95 -4.97
N GLU A 111 -3.47 11.07 -4.23
CA GLU A 111 -2.76 12.29 -4.55
C GLU A 111 -1.50 12.39 -3.67
N VAL A 112 -0.36 12.73 -4.28
CA VAL A 112 0.90 12.94 -3.56
C VAL A 112 1.56 14.24 -3.97
N GLU A 113 2.17 14.92 -3.01
CA GLU A 113 3.01 16.09 -3.24
C GLU A 113 4.47 15.64 -3.37
N LEU A 114 5.12 16.00 -4.48
CA LEU A 114 6.52 15.70 -4.75
C LEU A 114 7.43 16.75 -4.12
N GLU A 115 8.71 16.43 -3.96
CA GLU A 115 9.71 17.34 -3.38
C GLU A 115 9.91 18.68 -4.11
N ASP A 116 9.48 18.77 -5.38
CA ASP A 116 9.47 20.02 -6.16
C ASP A 116 8.16 20.83 -6.02
N GLY A 117 7.25 20.39 -5.15
CA GLY A 117 5.92 20.98 -4.93
C GLY A 117 4.87 20.55 -5.95
N THR A 118 5.21 19.68 -6.92
CA THR A 118 4.25 19.16 -7.90
C THR A 118 3.29 18.19 -7.24
N VAL A 119 1.99 18.34 -7.52
CA VAL A 119 0.95 17.42 -7.08
C VAL A 119 0.65 16.38 -8.17
N ALA A 120 0.89 15.10 -7.87
CA ALA A 120 0.57 13.98 -8.75
C ALA A 120 -0.74 13.31 -8.30
N ARG A 121 -1.78 13.39 -9.14
CA ARG A 121 -3.15 12.95 -8.83
C ARG A 121 -3.49 11.51 -9.23
N ASP A 122 -2.73 10.94 -10.17
CA ASP A 122 -2.92 9.57 -10.67
C ASP A 122 -1.88 8.62 -10.05
N CYS A 123 -1.49 8.87 -8.80
CA CYS A 123 -0.55 8.02 -8.07
C CYS A 123 -1.29 6.81 -7.50
N ARG A 124 -0.58 5.71 -7.26
CA ARG A 124 -1.12 4.54 -6.56
C ARG A 124 -0.39 4.36 -5.25
N VAL A 125 -1.03 3.67 -4.31
CA VAL A 125 -0.42 3.30 -3.03
C VAL A 125 -1.00 1.97 -2.54
N PHE A 126 -0.17 1.16 -1.86
CA PHE A 126 -0.64 -0.01 -1.12
C PHE A 126 -1.18 0.42 0.25
N ILE A 127 -2.30 -0.14 0.68
CA ILE A 127 -2.94 0.18 1.97
C ILE A 127 -3.38 -1.11 2.66
N TRP A 128 -3.75 -1.02 3.93
CA TRP A 128 -4.29 -2.17 4.66
C TRP A 128 -5.52 -2.75 3.95
N ALA A 129 -5.52 -4.06 3.69
CA ALA A 129 -6.66 -4.74 3.06
C ALA A 129 -7.76 -5.11 4.07
N GLY A 130 -7.43 -5.15 5.36
CA GLY A 130 -8.35 -5.54 6.43
C GLY A 130 -9.12 -4.35 7.01
N ASP A 131 -9.75 -4.60 8.16
CA ASP A 131 -10.41 -3.55 8.94
C ASP A 131 -9.38 -2.56 9.50
N PRO A 132 -9.49 -1.24 9.23
CA PRO A 132 -8.59 -0.22 9.77
C PRO A 132 -8.64 -0.11 11.30
N ASP A 133 -9.75 -0.56 11.93
CA ASP A 133 -9.91 -0.59 13.39
C ASP A 133 -9.55 -1.95 14.00
N SER A 134 -8.95 -2.85 13.22
CA SER A 134 -8.53 -4.18 13.69
C SER A 134 -7.55 -4.09 14.86
N ALA A 135 -7.76 -4.95 15.86
CA ALA A 135 -6.83 -5.15 16.98
C ALA A 135 -5.46 -5.71 16.54
N ASP A 136 -5.32 -6.19 15.30
CA ASP A 136 -4.04 -6.60 14.72
C ASP A 136 -3.13 -5.41 14.37
N LEU A 137 -3.70 -4.19 14.35
CA LEU A 137 -2.98 -2.96 14.07
C LEU A 137 -2.62 -2.22 15.36
N ARG A 138 -1.37 -1.77 15.45
CA ARG A 138 -0.89 -0.95 16.56
C ARG A 138 -0.30 0.37 16.06
N ASP A 139 -0.38 1.41 16.88
CA ASP A 139 0.40 2.62 16.65
C ASP A 139 1.90 2.31 16.70
N GLY A 140 2.65 2.98 15.84
CA GLY A 140 4.09 2.81 15.72
C GLY A 140 4.61 3.50 14.47
N SER A 141 5.92 3.50 14.33
CA SER A 141 6.63 4.00 13.15
C SER A 141 7.46 2.88 12.53
N PHE A 142 7.76 3.06 11.24
CA PHE A 142 8.70 2.23 10.54
C PHE A 142 10.07 2.90 10.45
N ASP A 143 11.11 2.14 10.76
CA ASP A 143 12.49 2.56 10.64
C ASP A 143 13.15 1.78 9.49
N LEU A 144 13.50 2.50 8.42
CA LEU A 144 14.10 1.91 7.23
C LEU A 144 15.49 1.34 7.50
N GLU A 145 16.28 1.98 8.36
CA GLU A 145 17.65 1.52 8.68
C GLU A 145 17.59 0.20 9.45
N VAL A 146 16.68 0.10 10.42
CA VAL A 146 16.42 -1.16 11.14
C VAL A 146 15.95 -2.25 10.19
N TYR A 147 15.03 -1.93 9.27
CA TYR A 147 14.59 -2.88 8.24
C TYR A 147 15.75 -3.40 7.39
N GLN A 148 16.59 -2.49 6.89
CA GLN A 148 17.74 -2.80 6.05
C GLN A 148 18.76 -3.70 6.75
N LYS A 149 18.98 -3.49 8.04
CA LYS A 149 19.95 -4.26 8.82
C LYS A 149 19.43 -5.64 9.23
N GLU A 150 18.19 -5.70 9.74
CA GLU A 150 17.70 -6.88 10.46
C GLU A 150 16.79 -7.79 9.60
N TYR A 151 16.13 -7.25 8.57
CA TYR A 151 15.09 -7.97 7.81
C TYR A 151 15.40 -8.13 6.32
N LYS A 152 15.93 -7.09 5.67
CA LYS A 152 16.34 -7.13 4.25
C LYS A 152 17.25 -8.33 3.91
N PRO A 153 18.25 -8.73 4.72
CA PRO A 153 19.12 -9.86 4.37
C PRO A 153 18.38 -11.18 4.13
N ALA A 154 17.24 -11.40 4.79
CA ALA A 154 16.44 -12.61 4.60
C ALA A 154 15.82 -12.68 3.18
N LEU A 155 15.58 -11.53 2.53
CA LEU A 155 15.03 -11.47 1.17
C LEU A 155 16.02 -11.95 0.11
N PHE A 156 17.32 -11.72 0.33
CA PHE A 156 18.39 -12.04 -0.63
C PHE A 156 19.04 -13.40 -0.39
N GLY A 157 18.55 -14.15 0.61
CA GLY A 157 19.24 -15.33 1.12
C GLY A 157 20.43 -14.92 1.98
N ARG A 158 20.66 -15.62 3.10
CA ARG A 158 21.84 -15.38 3.94
C ARG A 158 23.11 -15.48 3.07
N VAL A 159 23.91 -14.42 3.09
CA VAL A 159 25.31 -14.45 2.64
C VAL A 159 26.10 -15.40 3.53
#